data_AF-A0A1W9HEJ7-F1
#
_entry.id   AF-A0A1W9HEJ7-F1
#
_cell.length_a   1.000
_cell.length_b   1.000
_cell.length_c   1.000
_cell.angle_alpha   90.00
_cell.angle_beta   90.00
_cell.angle_gamma   90.00
#
_symmetry.space_group_name_H-M   'P 1'
#
loop_
_entity.id
_entity.type
_entity.pdbx_description
1 polymer ?
#
loop_
_entity_poly.entity_id
_entity_poly.type
_entity_poly.pdbx_seq_one_letter_code
_entity_poly.pdbx_strand_id
1 'polypeptide(L)' 'MTQNAVTPDKAIAFVSNRRLENQMFDRFVAAKVLVWAEGGRYYLDVPAWDEYSRNRRRRVGLFMGALAAAGAAAVALMA' A
#
# COMPACT_ATOMS: atom_id res chain seq x y z
N MET A 1 -22.92 6.73 -4.16
CA MET A 1 -22.14 7.16 -5.34
C MET A 1 -20.69 6.79 -5.11
N THR A 2 -20.12 5.90 -5.92
CA THR A 2 -18.71 5.49 -5.80
C THR A 2 -17.84 6.49 -6.56
N GLN A 3 -17.09 7.33 -5.86
CA GLN A 3 -16.16 8.29 -6.48
C GLN A 3 -14.84 7.58 -6.79
N ASN A 4 -14.74 7.02 -8.00
CA ASN A 4 -13.51 6.39 -8.48
C ASN A 4 -12.55 7.46 -9.02
N ALA A 5 -11.57 7.86 -8.21
CA ALA A 5 -10.49 8.74 -8.62
C ALA A 5 -9.36 7.95 -9.30
N VAL A 6 -9.64 7.37 -10.48
CA VAL A 6 -8.69 6.49 -11.21
C VAL A 6 -8.13 7.11 -12.48
N THR A 7 -8.53 8.35 -12.77
CA THR A 7 -8.09 9.14 -13.92
C THR A 7 -7.87 10.59 -13.50
N PRO A 8 -7.03 11.37 -14.21
CA PRO A 8 -6.72 12.75 -13.83
C PRO A 8 -7.95 13.67 -13.75
N ASP A 9 -8.91 13.50 -14.66
CA ASP A 9 -10.19 14.24 -14.70
C ASP A 9 -11.09 13.94 -13.49
N LYS A 10 -10.88 12.78 -12.84
CA LYS A 10 -11.60 12.35 -11.64
C LYS A 10 -10.76 12.47 -10.36
N ALA A 11 -9.62 13.16 -10.43
CA ALA A 11 -8.77 13.36 -9.27
C ALA A 11 -9.53 14.08 -8.16
N ILE A 12 -9.28 13.69 -6.92
CA ILE A 12 -9.91 14.25 -5.73
C ILE A 12 -8.87 14.84 -4.78
N ALA A 13 -9.28 15.83 -3.99
CA ALA A 13 -8.44 16.34 -2.91
C ALA A 13 -8.43 15.34 -1.75
N PHE A 14 -7.26 15.17 -1.13
CA PHE A 14 -7.12 14.40 0.10
C PHE A 14 -6.98 15.35 1.29
N VAL A 15 -7.78 15.14 2.34
CA VAL A 15 -7.72 15.90 3.59
C VAL A 15 -7.93 14.93 4.75
N SER A 16 -6.97 14.87 5.68
CA SER A 16 -7.11 14.11 6.92
C SER A 16 -6.40 14.79 8.09
N ASN A 17 -7.03 14.73 9.26
CA ASN A 17 -6.45 15.21 10.52
C ASN A 17 -5.68 14.10 11.27
N ARG A 18 -5.65 12.87 10.74
CA ARG A 18 -5.03 11.72 11.41
C ARG A 18 -3.62 11.48 10.89
N ARG A 19 -2.65 11.47 11.80
CA ARG A 19 -1.23 11.28 11.47
C ARG A 19 -0.95 9.99 10.68
N LEU A 20 -1.64 8.89 11.02
CA LEU A 20 -1.48 7.61 10.33
C LEU A 20 -2.00 7.66 8.88
N GLU A 21 -3.11 8.34 8.64
CA GLU A 21 -3.68 8.48 7.29
C GLU A 21 -2.76 9.35 6.41
N ASN A 22 -2.21 10.43 6.97
CA ASN A 22 -1.22 11.27 6.29
C ASN A 22 0.07 10.50 5.96
N GLN A 23 0.59 9.71 6.91
CA GLN A 23 1.75 8.84 6.64
C GLN A 23 1.47 7.79 5.56
N MET A 24 0.27 7.20 5.56
CA MET A 24 -0.13 6.25 4.51
C MET A 24 -0.26 6.94 3.15
N PHE A 25 -0.82 8.15 3.11
CA PHE A 25 -0.93 8.96 1.92
C PHE A 25 0.46 9.27 1.34
N ASP A 26 1.37 9.82 2.15
CA ASP A 26 2.74 10.14 1.76
C ASP A 26 3.47 8.91 1.21
N ARG A 27 3.25 7.75 1.86
CA ARG A 27 3.80 6.48 1.40
C ARG A 27 3.28 6.08 0.03
N PHE A 28 1.99 6.26 -0.25
CA PHE A 28 1.42 5.92 -1.56
C PHE A 28 1.82 6.91 -2.66
N VAL A 29 1.99 8.19 -2.32
CA VAL A 29 2.59 9.18 -3.23
C VAL A 29 4.03 8.82 -3.55
N ALA A 30 4.84 8.51 -2.53
CA ALA A 30 6.24 8.09 -2.72
C ALA A 30 6.35 6.79 -3.54
N ALA A 31 5.39 5.88 -3.41
CA ALA A 31 5.30 4.65 -4.19
C ALA A 31 4.74 4.86 -5.61
N LYS A 32 4.43 6.10 -6.02
CA LYS A 32 3.82 6.45 -7.31
C LYS A 32 2.46 5.78 -7.56
N VAL A 33 1.79 5.35 -6.50
CA VAL A 33 0.44 4.77 -6.54
C VAL A 33 -0.60 5.88 -6.60
N LEU A 34 -0.39 6.93 -5.82
CA LEU A 34 -1.18 8.16 -5.89
C LEU A 34 -0.41 9.18 -6.72
N VAL A 35 -1.00 9.60 -7.84
CA VAL A 35 -0.38 10.52 -8.79
C VAL A 35 -1.04 11.88 -8.67
N TRP A 36 -0.21 12.92 -8.63
CA TRP A 36 -0.66 14.30 -8.58
C TRP A 36 -1.35 14.68 -9.89
N ALA A 37 -2.47 15.37 -9.76
CA ALA A 37 -3.16 16.10 -10.81
C ALA A 37 -3.23 17.59 -10.42
N GLU A 38 -3.56 18.43 -11.38
CA GLU A 38 -3.64 19.88 -11.16
C GLU A 38 -4.53 20.27 -9.97
N GLY A 39 -4.17 21.38 -9.33
CA GLY A 39 -4.94 21.93 -8.21
C GLY A 39 -4.82 21.15 -6.89
N GLY A 40 -3.76 20.38 -6.69
CA GLY A 40 -3.53 19.64 -5.43
C GLY A 40 -4.43 18.42 -5.26
N ARG A 41 -4.93 17.88 -6.37
CA ARG A 41 -5.76 16.67 -6.40
C ARG A 41 -4.91 15.47 -6.76
N TYR A 42 -5.41 14.29 -6.43
CA TYR A 42 -4.72 13.04 -6.67
C TYR A 42 -5.67 12.01 -7.28
N TYR A 43 -5.13 11.17 -8.16
CA TYR A 43 -5.80 9.99 -8.67
C TYR A 43 -4.94 8.75 -8.40
N LEU A 44 -5.59 7.61 -8.33
CA LEU A 44 -4.98 6.30 -8.18
C LEU A 44 -4.58 5.77 -9.54
N ASP A 45 -3.29 5.49 -9.71
CA ASP A 45 -2.80 4.69 -10.84
C ASP A 45 -3.11 3.21 -10.56
N VAL A 46 -4.07 2.65 -11.29
CA VAL A 46 -4.55 1.27 -11.10
C VAL A 46 -3.44 0.24 -11.41
N PRO A 47 -2.72 0.31 -12.54
CA PRO A 47 -1.54 -0.52 -12.77
C PRO A 47 -0.49 -0.47 -11.65
N ALA A 48 -0.12 0.72 -11.19
CA ALA A 48 0.86 0.89 -10.12
C ALA A 48 0.35 0.31 -8.79
N TRP A 49 -0.94 0.49 -8.49
CA TRP A 49 -1.59 -0.11 -7.33
C TRP A 49 -1.54 -1.64 -7.35
N ASP A 50 -1.80 -2.26 -8.51
CA ASP A 50 -1.77 -3.71 -8.65
C ASP A 50 -0.36 -4.28 -8.47
N GLU A 51 0.66 -3.60 -9.00
CA GLU A 51 2.06 -3.97 -8.75
C GLU A 51 2.44 -3.82 -7.28
N TYR A 52 2.12 -2.67 -6.69
CA TYR A 52 2.38 -2.39 -5.28
C TYR A 52 1.71 -3.43 -4.37
N SER A 53 0.46 -3.76 -4.64
CA SER A 53 -0.32 -4.74 -3.89
C SER A 53 0.24 -6.15 -4.01
N ARG A 54 0.63 -6.58 -5.22
CA ARG A 54 1.28 -7.87 -5.44
C ARG A 54 2.61 -7.96 -4.71
N ASN A 55 3.44 -6.93 -4.80
CA ASN A 55 4.73 -6.89 -4.12
C ASN A 55 4.58 -6.92 -2.60
N ARG A 56 3.62 -6.15 -2.07
CA ARG A 56 3.30 -6.15 -0.63
C ARG A 56 2.87 -7.55 -0.16
N ARG A 57 1.99 -8.24 -0.89
CA ARG A 57 1.55 -9.61 -0.55
C ARG A 57 2.70 -10.60 -0.58
N ARG A 58 3.58 -10.53 -1.58
CA ARG A 58 4.78 -11.39 -1.67
C ARG A 58 5.70 -11.18 -0.47
N ARG A 59 5.98 -9.92 -0.11
CA ARG A 59 6.81 -9.61 1.06
C ARG A 59 6.19 -10.14 2.36
N VAL A 60 4.90 -9.93 2.57
CA VAL A 60 4.19 -10.45 3.76
C VAL A 60 4.23 -11.98 3.81
N GLY A 61 4.02 -12.65 2.68
CA GLY A 61 4.12 -14.10 2.58
C GLY A 61 5.52 -14.62 2.93
N LEU A 62 6.57 -13.97 2.43
CA LEU A 62 7.96 -14.29 2.78
C LEU A 62 8.24 -14.14 4.28
N PHE A 63 7.81 -13.03 4.89
CA PHE A 63 7.98 -12.82 6.33
C PHE A 63 7.23 -13.86 7.17
N MET A 64 5.98 -14.17 6.82
CA MET A 64 5.21 -15.19 7.54
C MET A 64 5.80 -16.59 7.37
N GLY A 65 6.27 -16.94 6.17
CA GLY A 65 6.98 -18.19 5.93
C GLY A 65 8.27 -18.31 6.73
N ALA A 66 9.06 -17.23 6.81
CA ALA A 66 10.27 -17.18 7.62
C ALA A 66 9.97 -17.33 9.11
N LEU A 67 8.92 -16.66 9.62
CA LEU A 67 8.48 -16.80 11.01
C LEU A 67 8.02 -18.22 11.33
N ALA A 68 7.24 -18.85 10.45
CA ALA A 68 6.79 -20.22 10.62
C ALA A 68 7.95 -21.22 10.62
N ALA A 69 8.91 -21.05 9.71
CA ALA A 69 10.11 -21.89 9.65
C ALA A 69 10.98 -21.74 10.91
N ALA A 70 11.17 -20.50 11.39
CA ALA A 70 11.91 -20.24 12.62
C ALA A 70 11.21 -20.85 13.85
N GLY A 71 9.89 -20.72 13.94
CA GLY A 71 9.10 -21.36 15.00
C GLY A 71 9.20 -22.88 14.97
N ALA A 72 9.06 -23.51 13.79
CA ALA A 72 9.19 -24.95 13.64
C ALA A 72 10.58 -25.47 14.02
N ALA A 73 11.64 -24.76 13.60
CA ALA A 73 13.02 -25.10 13.97
C ALA A 73 13.27 -24.98 15.49
N ALA A 74 12.71 -23.94 16.13
CA ALA A 74 12.81 -23.78 17.58
C ALA A 74 12.09 -24.91 18.34
N VAL A 75 10.91 -25.33 17.88
CA VAL A 75 10.20 -26.47 18.47
C VAL A 75 10.96 -27.78 18.27
N ALA A 76 11.51 -28.02 17.07
CA ALA A 76 12.29 -29.23 16.78
C ALA A 76 13.60 -29.33 17.59
N LEU A 77 14.19 -28.20 18.01
CA LEU A 77 15.36 -28.18 18.89
C LEU A 77 15.03 -28.44 20.37
N MET A 78 13.76 -28.35 20.77
CA MET A 78 13.29 -28.57 22.14
C MET A 78 12.57 -29.93 22.34
N ALA A 79 12.37 -30.70 21.27
CA ALA A 79 11.75 -32.03 21.27
C ALA A 79 12.82 -33.12 21.20
#